data_AF-A0A7Y9EQ09-F1
#
_entry.id   AF-A0A7Y9EQ09-F1
#
_cell.length_a   1.000
_cell.length_b   1.000
_cell.length_c   1.000
_cell.angle_alpha   90.00
_cell.angle_beta   90.00
_cell.angle_gamma   90.00
#
_symmetry.space_group_name_H-M   'P 1'
#
loop_
_entity.id
_entity.type
_entity.pdbx_description
1 polymer ?
#
loop_
_entity_poly.entity_id
_entity_poly.type
_entity_poly.pdbx_seq_one_letter_code
_entity_poly.pdbx_strand_id
1 'polypeptide(L)'
;MRPLGFASDQIEDGELAVSELATNAYTYASPTGRVSAAEQELWIWARICPTPELVVSIFDTQRETWPVIRDAELLDEHGKGLSIVAAVSAGTGTHLTRSRLTAAPGKCVWFTLALPTPWQMIDQAPTPTLAACQLSDALKARGISTSYRREDSGATVLSTRSLSIWIGSKTFTWHDGHRYTRQSLIDLQETAERITSHHETHPSVSPA
;
A
#
# COMPACT_ATOMS: atom_id res chain seq x y z
N MET A 1 -7.75 13.42 11.31
CA MET A 1 -8.12 12.20 12.08
C MET A 1 -9.27 12.41 13.06
N ARG A 2 -9.43 13.57 13.75
CA ARG A 2 -10.60 13.83 14.62
C ARG A 2 -11.98 13.62 13.97
N PRO A 3 -12.24 14.07 12.73
CA PRO A 3 -13.53 13.82 12.06
C PRO A 3 -13.80 12.34 11.78
N LEU A 4 -12.76 11.49 11.83
CA LEU A 4 -12.84 10.05 11.66
C LEU A 4 -13.07 9.33 13.02
N GLY A 5 -13.17 10.05 14.13
CA GLY A 5 -13.48 9.48 15.45
C GLY A 5 -12.29 8.96 16.25
N PHE A 6 -11.05 9.25 15.83
CA PHE A 6 -9.86 8.87 16.60
C PHE A 6 -9.76 9.64 17.92
N ALA A 7 -9.32 8.95 18.97
CA ALA A 7 -8.96 9.56 20.25
C ALA A 7 -7.69 10.42 20.11
N SER A 8 -7.51 11.41 20.99
CA SER A 8 -6.42 12.39 20.86
C SER A 8 -5.02 11.75 20.93
N ASP A 9 -4.84 10.77 21.80
CA ASP A 9 -3.62 9.97 21.94
C ASP A 9 -3.27 9.24 20.63
N GLN A 10 -4.25 8.58 20.00
CA GLN A 10 -4.05 7.90 18.71
C GLN A 10 -3.72 8.88 17.57
N ILE A 11 -4.17 10.13 17.67
CA ILE A 11 -3.83 11.17 16.69
C ILE A 11 -2.38 11.61 16.89
N GLU A 12 -1.96 11.85 18.12
CA GLU A 12 -0.59 12.22 18.47
C GLU A 12 0.40 11.11 18.05
N ASP A 13 0.07 9.86 18.35
CA ASP A 13 0.83 8.67 17.91
C ASP A 13 0.93 8.59 16.38
N GLY A 14 -0.18 8.84 15.69
CA GLY A 14 -0.24 8.85 14.23
C GLY A 14 0.60 9.98 13.62
N GLU A 15 0.51 11.19 14.16
CA GLU A 15 1.30 12.35 13.73
C GLU A 15 2.79 12.11 13.93
N LEU A 16 3.18 11.56 15.08
CA LEU A 16 4.55 11.17 15.37
C LEU A 16 5.05 10.13 14.35
N ALA A 17 4.31 9.04 14.14
CA ALA A 17 4.69 7.97 13.23
C ALA A 17 4.81 8.45 11.76
N VAL A 18 3.91 9.33 11.29
CA VAL A 18 4.03 9.95 9.97
C VAL A 18 5.27 10.82 9.86
N SER A 19 5.54 11.64 10.88
CA SER A 19 6.72 12.50 10.92
C SER A 19 8.01 11.70 10.83
N GLU A 20 8.11 10.60 11.58
CA GLU A 20 9.27 9.69 11.53
C GLU A 20 9.44 9.05 10.15
N LEU A 21 8.37 8.52 9.55
CA LEU A 21 8.46 7.93 8.21
C LEU A 21 8.82 8.99 7.15
N ALA A 22 8.25 10.19 7.23
CA ALA A 22 8.52 11.26 6.27
C ALA A 22 9.95 11.75 6.37
N THR A 23 10.46 11.87 7.60
CA THR A 23 11.86 12.22 7.87
C THR A 23 12.80 11.15 7.33
N ASN A 24 12.52 9.87 7.58
CA ASN A 24 13.30 8.77 7.02
C ASN A 24 13.31 8.79 5.48
N ALA A 25 12.16 8.97 4.85
CA ALA A 25 12.08 9.10 3.41
C ALA A 25 12.92 10.29 2.92
N TYR A 26 12.79 11.47 3.53
CA TYR A 26 13.56 12.67 3.17
C TYR A 26 15.07 12.49 3.36
N THR A 27 15.51 11.88 4.46
CA THR A 27 16.93 11.68 4.74
C THR A 27 17.56 10.65 3.81
N TYR A 28 16.83 9.58 3.46
CA TYR A 28 17.39 8.43 2.75
C TYR A 28 17.00 8.31 1.27
N ALA A 29 16.08 9.13 0.76
CA ALA A 29 15.65 9.07 -0.64
C ALA A 29 16.70 9.62 -1.64
N SER A 30 17.75 10.33 -1.21
CA SER A 30 18.80 10.81 -2.12
C SER A 30 20.21 10.76 -1.49
N PRO A 31 21.08 9.85 -1.95
CA PRO A 31 22.50 9.83 -1.56
C PRO A 31 23.27 11.10 -1.99
N THR A 32 22.73 11.89 -2.92
CA THR A 32 23.37 13.10 -3.47
C THR A 32 22.90 14.39 -2.81
N GLY A 33 22.04 14.30 -1.78
CA GLY A 33 21.60 15.45 -0.98
C GLY A 33 20.59 16.37 -1.67
N ARG A 34 20.04 15.96 -2.82
CA ARG A 34 18.94 16.66 -3.50
C ARG A 34 17.77 15.70 -3.63
N VAL A 35 16.88 15.73 -2.65
CA VAL A 35 15.55 15.13 -2.77
C VAL A 35 14.63 16.20 -3.34
N SER A 36 13.97 15.93 -4.45
CA SER A 36 12.81 16.72 -4.84
C SER A 36 11.61 16.18 -4.07
N ALA A 37 10.83 17.04 -3.42
CA ALA A 37 9.57 16.63 -2.80
C ALA A 37 8.60 15.94 -3.80
N ALA A 38 8.81 16.15 -5.12
CA ALA A 38 8.09 15.47 -6.18
C ALA A 38 8.39 13.95 -6.30
N GLU A 39 9.38 13.43 -5.57
CA GLU A 39 9.79 12.01 -5.60
C GLU A 39 9.19 11.21 -4.43
N GLN A 40 8.40 11.86 -3.58
CA GLN A 40 7.78 11.26 -2.39
C GLN A 40 6.28 11.44 -2.40
N GLU A 41 5.56 10.44 -1.89
CA GLU A 41 4.10 10.51 -1.79
C GLU A 41 3.63 9.97 -0.45
N LEU A 42 2.72 10.71 0.21
CA LEU A 42 1.98 10.22 1.37
C LEU A 42 0.64 9.66 0.90
N TRP A 43 0.36 8.40 1.23
CA TRP A 43 -0.92 7.76 0.96
C TRP A 43 -1.56 7.30 2.25
N ILE A 44 -2.87 7.49 2.33
CA ILE A 44 -3.68 7.09 3.47
C ILE A 44 -4.94 6.42 2.93
N TRP A 45 -5.28 5.24 3.43
CA TRP A 45 -6.54 4.57 3.12
C TRP A 45 -7.03 3.70 4.27
N ALA A 46 -8.32 3.38 4.27
CA ALA A 46 -8.89 2.38 5.17
C ALA A 46 -8.72 0.99 4.57
N ARG A 47 -8.17 0.05 5.34
CA ARG A 47 -8.21 -1.39 5.10
C ARG A 47 -9.22 -1.98 6.08
N ILE A 48 -10.27 -2.60 5.58
CA ILE A 48 -11.39 -3.04 6.41
C ILE A 48 -11.23 -4.50 6.84
N CYS A 49 -10.80 -5.38 5.93
CA CYS A 49 -10.69 -6.80 6.22
C CYS A 49 -9.24 -7.22 6.50
N PRO A 50 -9.01 -8.13 7.47
CA PRO A 50 -10.00 -8.74 8.38
C PRO A 50 -10.40 -7.84 9.56
N THR A 51 -9.55 -6.87 9.91
CA THR A 51 -9.77 -5.91 11.00
C THR A 51 -9.63 -4.50 10.45
N PRO A 52 -10.55 -3.57 10.76
CA PRO A 52 -10.47 -2.19 10.27
C PRO A 52 -9.22 -1.43 10.77
N GLU A 53 -8.41 -0.98 9.83
CA GLU A 53 -7.17 -0.26 10.04
C GLU A 53 -7.03 0.93 9.08
N LEU A 54 -6.47 2.03 9.56
CA LEU A 54 -6.00 3.12 8.72
C LEU A 54 -4.57 2.79 8.32
N VAL A 55 -4.35 2.51 7.05
CA VAL A 55 -2.99 2.33 6.51
C VAL A 55 -2.46 3.71 6.15
N VAL A 56 -1.29 4.03 6.69
CA VAL A 56 -0.54 5.24 6.37
C VAL A 56 0.80 4.82 5.79
N SER A 57 1.11 5.34 4.61
CA SER A 57 2.24 4.84 3.85
C SER A 57 2.97 5.98 3.14
N ILE A 58 4.29 5.90 3.13
CA ILE A 58 5.14 6.85 2.41
C ILE A 58 5.88 6.10 1.32
N PHE A 59 5.76 6.62 0.10
CA PHE A 59 6.50 6.17 -1.07
C PHE A 59 7.71 7.06 -1.29
N ASP A 60 8.81 6.46 -1.74
CA ASP A 60 9.97 7.14 -2.29
C ASP A 60 10.57 6.32 -3.44
N THR A 61 11.28 6.96 -4.36
CA THR A 61 11.88 6.32 -5.54
C THR A 61 13.15 5.51 -5.23
N GLN A 62 13.67 5.55 -3.99
CA GLN A 62 14.92 4.88 -3.63
C GLN A 62 14.68 3.41 -3.26
N ARG A 63 14.75 2.52 -4.25
CA ARG A 63 14.43 1.09 -4.12
C ARG A 63 15.40 0.27 -3.26
N GLU A 64 16.67 0.67 -3.22
CA GLU A 64 17.74 -0.18 -2.67
C GLU A 64 18.05 0.08 -1.19
N THR A 65 17.56 1.19 -0.64
CA THR A 65 17.84 1.58 0.75
C THR A 65 16.63 1.29 1.61
N TRP A 66 16.63 0.13 2.28
CA TRP A 66 15.54 -0.24 3.19
C TRP A 66 15.70 0.41 4.56
N PRO A 67 14.59 0.82 5.19
CA PRO A 67 14.60 1.24 6.58
C PRO A 67 15.03 0.05 7.46
N VAL A 68 16.03 0.25 8.31
CA VAL A 68 16.54 -0.77 9.25
C VAL A 68 16.16 -0.35 10.66
N ILE A 69 15.41 -1.21 11.36
CA ILE A 69 15.20 -1.06 12.80
C ILE A 69 16.56 -1.32 13.46
N ARG A 70 17.12 -0.30 14.10
CA ARG A 70 18.34 -0.45 14.88
C ARG A 70 17.97 -0.44 16.36
N ASP A 71 18.45 -1.45 17.09
CA ASP A 71 18.58 -1.37 18.54
C ASP A 71 19.70 -0.36 18.82
N ALA A 72 19.34 0.92 18.82
CA ALA A 72 20.28 1.97 19.14
C ALA A 72 20.72 1.79 20.61
N GLU A 73 22.03 1.71 20.83
CA GLU A 73 22.59 1.95 22.16
C GLU A 73 22.01 3.26 22.72
N LEU A 74 21.84 3.36 24.05
CA LEU A 74 21.12 4.43 24.75
C LEU A 74 21.43 5.88 24.31
N LEU A 75 22.57 6.10 23.64
CA LEU A 75 23.08 7.40 23.21
C LEU A 75 23.09 7.64 21.69
N ASP A 76 22.68 6.68 20.85
CA ASP A 76 22.52 6.94 19.41
C ASP A 76 21.08 7.37 19.12
N GLU A 77 20.90 8.60 18.65
CA GLU A 77 19.60 9.14 18.22
C GLU A 77 19.23 8.67 16.81
N HIS A 78 20.19 8.15 16.04
CA HIS A 78 19.99 7.73 14.66
C HIS A 78 19.43 6.30 14.59
N GLY A 79 18.18 6.17 14.16
CA GLY A 79 17.55 4.87 13.88
C GLY A 79 16.46 4.42 14.85
N LYS A 80 16.11 5.24 15.86
CA LYS A 80 14.98 4.99 16.77
C LYS A 80 13.61 5.27 16.13
N GLY A 81 13.54 6.05 15.05
CA GLY A 81 12.27 6.45 14.44
C GLY A 81 11.36 5.27 14.07
N LEU A 82 11.94 4.18 13.53
CA LEU A 82 11.17 2.99 13.17
C LEU A 82 10.74 2.15 14.38
N SER A 83 11.51 2.16 15.48
CA SER A 83 11.09 1.48 16.71
C SER A 83 9.96 2.23 17.40
N ILE A 84 9.96 3.57 17.34
CA ILE A 84 8.83 4.42 17.75
C ILE A 84 7.60 4.09 16.91
N VAL A 85 7.71 4.10 15.58
CA VAL A 85 6.60 3.76 14.66
C VAL A 85 6.05 2.37 14.98
N ALA A 86 6.92 1.38 15.19
CA ALA A 86 6.50 0.02 15.56
C ALA A 86 5.77 -0.01 16.91
N ALA A 87 6.23 0.75 17.91
CA ALA A 87 5.64 0.77 19.25
C ALA A 87 4.22 1.39 19.28
N VAL A 88 3.94 2.36 18.40
CA VAL A 88 2.64 3.08 18.37
C VAL A 88 1.66 2.57 17.30
N SER A 89 2.06 1.57 16.51
CA SER A 89 1.26 1.06 15.39
C SER A 89 0.65 -0.31 15.67
N ALA A 90 -0.47 -0.61 15.00
CA ALA A 90 -1.06 -1.94 14.98
C ALA A 90 -0.28 -2.92 14.08
N GLY A 91 0.48 -2.38 13.13
CA GLY A 91 1.32 -3.13 12.22
C GLY A 91 2.22 -2.21 11.40
N THR A 92 3.33 -2.75 10.91
CA THR A 92 4.27 -2.03 10.05
C THR A 92 4.76 -2.94 8.93
N GLY A 93 5.30 -2.33 7.88
CA GLY A 93 5.98 -3.09 6.85
C GLY A 93 6.57 -2.23 5.74
N THR A 94 7.15 -2.93 4.79
CA THR A 94 7.80 -2.34 3.63
C THR A 94 7.59 -3.22 2.41
N HIS A 95 7.48 -2.63 1.23
CA HIS A 95 7.43 -3.39 -0.02
C HIS A 95 7.80 -2.52 -1.22
N LEU A 96 8.22 -3.17 -2.32
CA LEU A 96 8.44 -2.47 -3.60
C LEU A 96 7.09 -2.12 -4.22
N THR A 97 7.00 -0.95 -4.84
CA THR A 97 5.77 -0.47 -5.50
C THR A 97 6.10 0.61 -6.53
N ARG A 98 5.08 1.31 -7.04
CA ARG A 98 5.20 2.44 -7.96
C ARG A 98 4.43 3.65 -7.47
N SER A 99 4.97 4.82 -7.78
CA SER A 99 4.33 6.13 -7.64
C SER A 99 2.93 6.12 -8.26
N ARG A 100 1.96 6.74 -7.58
CA ARG A 100 0.58 6.89 -8.09
C ARG A 100 0.45 8.09 -9.03
N LEU A 101 1.41 9.02 -8.97
CA LEU A 101 1.41 10.26 -9.77
C LEU A 101 2.25 10.16 -11.04
N THR A 102 3.35 9.40 -11.00
CA THR A 102 4.37 9.37 -12.07
C THR A 102 4.64 7.96 -12.60
N ALA A 103 4.07 6.92 -11.97
CA ALA A 103 4.38 5.51 -12.24
C ALA A 103 5.86 5.11 -12.05
N ALA A 104 6.70 5.99 -11.49
CA ALA A 104 8.09 5.68 -11.17
C ALA A 104 8.19 4.52 -10.18
N PRO A 105 9.08 3.53 -10.42
CA PRO A 105 9.32 2.45 -9.48
C PRO A 105 10.02 2.97 -8.23
N GLY A 106 9.69 2.38 -7.09
CA GLY A 106 10.20 2.81 -5.79
C GLY A 106 9.88 1.78 -4.72
N LYS A 107 9.89 2.23 -3.48
CA LYS A 107 9.46 1.45 -2.33
C LYS A 107 8.43 2.22 -1.53
N CYS A 108 7.75 1.50 -0.66
CA CYS A 108 6.83 2.06 0.30
C CYS A 108 7.15 1.52 1.69
N VAL A 109 7.10 2.42 2.68
CA VAL A 109 7.15 2.10 4.11
C VAL A 109 5.82 2.50 4.71
N TRP A 110 5.22 1.62 5.51
CA TRP A 110 3.87 1.83 6.02
C TRP A 110 3.73 1.39 7.46
N PHE A 111 2.72 1.97 8.11
CA PHE A 111 2.19 1.52 9.39
C PHE A 111 0.66 1.54 9.37
N THR A 112 0.05 0.87 10.33
CA THR A 112 -1.39 0.89 10.54
C THR A 112 -1.77 1.42 11.92
N LEU A 113 -2.90 2.10 11.97
CA LEU A 113 -3.61 2.44 13.21
C LEU A 113 -4.96 1.72 13.21
N ALA A 114 -5.39 1.20 14.34
CA ALA A 114 -6.73 0.64 14.45
C ALA A 114 -7.78 1.73 14.16
N LEU A 115 -8.73 1.45 13.26
CA LEU A 115 -9.85 2.38 13.03
C LEU A 115 -10.78 2.36 14.25
N PRO A 116 -11.35 3.52 14.63
CA PRO A 116 -12.34 3.60 15.71
C PRO A 116 -13.51 2.64 15.48
N THR A 117 -13.97 1.96 16.53
CA THR A 117 -15.10 1.03 16.47
C THR A 117 -16.35 1.65 17.12
N PRO A 118 -17.53 1.63 16.47
CA PRO A 118 -17.77 1.11 15.12
C PRO A 118 -17.24 2.04 14.03
N TRP A 119 -16.48 1.50 13.08
CA TRP A 119 -16.08 2.24 11.89
C TRP A 119 -17.28 2.29 10.94
N GLN A 120 -17.72 3.49 10.57
CA GLN A 120 -18.83 3.65 9.64
C GLN A 120 -18.39 3.19 8.25
N MET A 121 -18.68 1.94 7.92
CA MET A 121 -18.62 1.48 6.55
C MET A 121 -19.83 2.00 5.80
N ILE A 122 -19.58 2.54 4.61
CA ILE A 122 -20.62 2.62 3.59
C ILE A 122 -20.85 1.17 3.16
N ASP A 123 -22.01 0.61 3.49
CA ASP A 123 -22.40 -0.80 3.30
C ASP A 123 -22.58 -1.20 1.81
N GLN A 124 -21.99 -0.43 0.90
CA GLN A 124 -22.11 -0.59 -0.53
C GLN A 124 -20.77 -1.02 -1.11
N ALA A 125 -20.49 -2.32 -1.03
CA ALA A 125 -19.43 -2.91 -1.82
C ALA A 125 -19.66 -2.58 -3.31
N PRO A 126 -18.63 -2.14 -4.05
CA PRO A 126 -18.78 -1.81 -5.46
C PRO A 126 -19.25 -3.04 -6.23
N THR A 127 -20.02 -2.80 -7.30
CA THR A 127 -20.36 -3.90 -8.22
C THR A 127 -19.07 -4.47 -8.83
N PRO A 128 -19.04 -5.76 -9.22
CA PRO A 128 -17.83 -6.37 -9.79
C PRO A 128 -17.29 -5.63 -11.01
N THR A 129 -18.17 -5.05 -11.83
CA THR A 129 -17.76 -4.24 -13.00
C THR A 129 -17.12 -2.92 -12.57
N LEU A 130 -17.71 -2.20 -11.62
CA LEU A 130 -17.11 -0.96 -11.12
C LEU A 130 -15.77 -1.24 -10.43
N ALA A 131 -15.70 -2.28 -9.61
CA ALA A 131 -14.47 -2.72 -8.95
C ALA A 131 -13.37 -3.08 -9.96
N ALA A 132 -13.72 -3.74 -11.06
CA ALA A 132 -12.80 -4.05 -12.15
C ALA A 132 -12.25 -2.79 -12.85
N CYS A 133 -13.12 -1.82 -13.15
CA CYS A 133 -12.73 -0.54 -13.73
C CYS A 133 -11.79 0.22 -12.79
N GLN A 134 -12.19 0.40 -11.53
CA GLN A 134 -11.39 1.12 -10.54
C GLN A 134 -10.04 0.45 -10.28
N LEU A 135 -9.99 -0.89 -10.22
CA LEU A 135 -8.73 -1.62 -10.10
C LEU A 135 -7.86 -1.45 -11.35
N SER A 136 -8.45 -1.52 -12.55
CA SER A 136 -7.74 -1.28 -13.81
C SER A 136 -7.13 0.13 -13.84
N ASP A 137 -7.89 1.15 -13.43
CA ASP A 137 -7.44 2.54 -13.42
C ASP A 137 -6.32 2.76 -12.39
N ALA A 138 -6.47 2.20 -11.18
CA ALA A 138 -5.44 2.25 -10.14
C ALA A 138 -4.11 1.59 -10.59
N LEU A 139 -4.19 0.46 -11.31
CA LEU A 139 -3.02 -0.22 -11.86
C LEU A 139 -2.41 0.56 -13.03
N LYS A 140 -3.23 1.13 -13.93
CA LYS A 140 -2.76 1.96 -15.04
C LYS A 140 -2.09 3.25 -14.58
N ALA A 141 -2.59 3.89 -13.52
CA ALA A 141 -1.94 5.06 -12.91
C ALA A 141 -0.51 4.75 -12.43
N ARG A 142 -0.23 3.48 -12.13
CA ARG A 142 1.09 2.95 -11.77
C ARG A 142 1.85 2.38 -12.98
N GLY A 143 1.39 2.61 -14.20
CA GLY A 143 2.02 2.11 -15.42
C GLY A 143 1.85 0.61 -15.66
N ILE A 144 0.95 -0.07 -14.93
CA ILE A 144 0.68 -1.50 -15.12
C ILE A 144 -0.46 -1.66 -16.14
N SER A 145 -0.11 -2.21 -17.31
CA SER A 145 -1.08 -2.52 -18.35
C SER A 145 -2.03 -3.64 -17.90
N THR A 146 -3.31 -3.46 -18.18
CA THR A 146 -4.37 -4.41 -17.84
C THR A 146 -5.22 -4.73 -19.06
N SER A 147 -5.67 -5.98 -19.18
CA SER A 147 -6.68 -6.39 -20.14
C SER A 147 -7.90 -6.97 -19.42
N TYR A 148 -9.06 -6.81 -20.02
CA TYR A 148 -10.35 -7.22 -19.47
C TYR A 148 -10.92 -8.39 -20.28
N ARG A 149 -11.40 -9.43 -19.59
CA ARG A 149 -12.18 -10.51 -20.17
C ARG A 149 -13.38 -10.81 -19.27
N ARG A 150 -14.54 -11.03 -19.88
CA ARG A 150 -15.70 -11.62 -19.19
C ARG A 150 -15.75 -13.10 -19.56
N GLU A 151 -15.84 -13.97 -18.56
CA GLU A 151 -16.01 -15.41 -18.77
C GLU A 151 -17.49 -15.75 -18.94
N ASP A 152 -17.77 -16.90 -19.56
CA ASP A 152 -19.12 -17.44 -19.74
C ASP A 152 -19.83 -17.71 -18.40
N SER A 153 -19.05 -17.90 -17.33
CA SER A 153 -19.50 -18.02 -15.95
C SER A 153 -20.08 -16.71 -15.37
N GLY A 154 -19.93 -15.59 -16.09
CA GLY A 154 -20.26 -14.24 -15.63
C GLY A 154 -19.15 -13.59 -14.79
N ALA A 155 -18.07 -14.31 -14.47
CA ALA A 155 -16.93 -13.75 -13.77
C ALA A 155 -16.19 -12.74 -14.65
N THR A 156 -15.75 -11.64 -14.04
CA THR A 156 -14.86 -10.69 -14.69
C THR A 156 -13.42 -11.04 -14.35
N VAL A 157 -12.56 -11.14 -15.35
CA VAL A 157 -11.13 -11.37 -15.18
C VAL A 157 -10.36 -10.15 -15.67
N LEU A 158 -9.56 -9.58 -14.77
CA LEU A 158 -8.58 -8.54 -15.08
C LEU A 158 -7.21 -9.20 -15.14
N SER A 159 -6.51 -9.11 -16.26
CA SER A 159 -5.17 -9.69 -16.41
C SER A 159 -4.11 -8.60 -16.50
N THR A 160 -3.03 -8.75 -15.74
CA THR A 160 -1.77 -8.02 -15.90
C THR A 160 -0.76 -8.91 -16.62
N ARG A 161 0.49 -8.44 -16.78
CA ARG A 161 1.59 -9.28 -17.31
C ARG A 161 1.93 -10.46 -16.39
N SER A 162 1.71 -10.34 -15.07
CA SER A 162 2.13 -11.33 -14.07
C SER A 162 0.97 -12.07 -13.39
N LEU A 163 -0.25 -11.53 -13.42
CA LEU A 163 -1.38 -12.08 -12.68
C LEU A 163 -2.68 -12.08 -13.50
N SER A 164 -3.50 -13.11 -13.28
CA SER A 164 -4.93 -13.09 -13.59
C SER A 164 -5.72 -12.89 -12.31
N ILE A 165 -6.55 -11.85 -12.28
CA ILE A 165 -7.38 -11.46 -11.15
C ILE A 165 -8.85 -11.73 -11.48
N TRP A 166 -9.42 -12.71 -10.80
CA TRP A 166 -10.85 -13.02 -10.86
C TRP A 166 -11.62 -12.10 -9.91
N ILE A 167 -12.65 -11.45 -10.45
CA ILE A 167 -13.48 -10.49 -9.74
C ILE A 167 -14.87 -11.10 -9.61
N GLY A 168 -15.13 -11.62 -8.42
CA GLY A 168 -16.42 -12.18 -8.04
C GLY A 168 -17.38 -11.12 -7.50
N SER A 169 -18.51 -11.55 -6.94
CA SER A 169 -19.55 -10.65 -6.41
C SER A 169 -19.08 -9.79 -5.24
N LYS A 170 -18.15 -10.29 -4.42
CA LYS A 170 -17.67 -9.63 -3.20
C LYS A 170 -16.15 -9.65 -3.01
N THR A 171 -15.40 -10.32 -3.89
CA THR A 171 -13.96 -10.48 -3.70
C THR A 171 -13.15 -10.41 -4.99
N PHE A 172 -11.96 -9.82 -4.89
CA PHE A 172 -10.84 -10.04 -5.80
C PHE A 172 -10.13 -11.34 -5.41
N THR A 173 -9.77 -12.16 -6.39
CA THR A 173 -9.02 -13.39 -6.18
C THR A 173 -7.92 -13.50 -7.21
N TRP A 174 -6.71 -13.88 -6.83
CA TRP A 174 -5.62 -14.17 -7.76
C TRP A 174 -4.71 -15.25 -7.18
N HIS A 175 -3.91 -15.88 -8.05
CA HIS A 175 -2.87 -16.83 -7.65
C HIS A 175 -1.52 -16.22 -7.99
N ASP A 176 -0.63 -16.08 -7.00
CA ASP A 176 0.69 -15.46 -7.18
C ASP A 176 1.80 -16.44 -7.57
N GLY A 177 1.43 -17.68 -7.92
CA GLY A 177 2.36 -18.79 -8.20
C GLY A 177 2.57 -19.70 -7.00
N HIS A 178 2.33 -19.22 -5.78
CA HIS A 178 2.50 -19.98 -4.55
C HIS A 178 1.20 -20.16 -3.77
N ARG A 179 0.33 -19.14 -3.77
CA ARG A 179 -0.92 -19.14 -3.00
C ARG A 179 -2.04 -18.42 -3.74
N TYR A 180 -3.26 -18.88 -3.47
CA TYR A 180 -4.46 -18.12 -3.76
C TYR A 180 -4.64 -17.03 -2.70
N THR A 181 -4.71 -15.78 -3.15
CA THR A 181 -5.06 -14.64 -2.31
C THR A 181 -6.49 -14.21 -2.62
N ARG A 182 -7.28 -13.96 -1.58
CA ARG A 182 -8.65 -13.44 -1.67
C ARG A 182 -8.73 -12.13 -0.89
N GLN A 183 -9.29 -11.10 -1.50
CA GLN A 183 -9.46 -9.77 -0.91
C GLN A 183 -10.89 -9.26 -1.12
N SER A 184 -11.41 -8.51 -0.17
CA SER A 184 -12.75 -7.90 -0.29
C SER A 184 -12.77 -6.81 -1.35
N LEU A 185 -13.88 -6.65 -2.08
CA LEU A 185 -13.99 -5.57 -3.08
C LEU A 185 -13.89 -4.16 -2.48
N ILE A 186 -14.25 -4.02 -1.19
CA ILE A 186 -14.14 -2.75 -0.46
C ILE A 186 -12.68 -2.34 -0.21
N ASP A 187 -11.77 -3.32 -0.17
CA ASP A 187 -10.33 -3.12 0.03
C ASP A 187 -9.60 -2.98 -1.31
N LEU A 188 -10.16 -2.18 -2.21
CA LEU A 188 -9.63 -1.98 -3.56
C LEU A 188 -8.21 -1.40 -3.54
N GLN A 189 -7.98 -0.41 -2.67
CA GLN A 189 -6.66 0.22 -2.56
C GLN A 189 -5.60 -0.75 -2.04
N GLU A 190 -5.91 -1.56 -1.04
CA GLU A 190 -5.04 -2.64 -0.53
C GLU A 190 -4.79 -3.69 -1.63
N THR A 191 -5.81 -4.05 -2.40
CA THR A 191 -5.69 -4.99 -3.52
C THR A 191 -4.75 -4.46 -4.61
N ALA A 192 -4.93 -3.20 -5.03
CA ALA A 192 -4.06 -2.55 -6.00
C ALA A 192 -2.60 -2.50 -5.53
N GLU A 193 -2.39 -2.24 -4.23
CA GLU A 193 -1.06 -2.22 -3.63
C GLU A 193 -0.37 -3.59 -3.69
N ARG A 194 -1.07 -4.66 -3.29
CA ARG A 194 -0.53 -6.03 -3.33
C ARG A 194 -0.18 -6.49 -4.75
N ILE A 195 -1.04 -6.17 -5.72
CA ILE A 195 -0.81 -6.53 -7.13
C ILE A 195 0.39 -5.76 -7.69
N THR A 196 0.50 -4.47 -7.37
CA THR A 196 1.66 -3.65 -7.79
C THR A 196 2.94 -4.20 -7.17
N SER A 197 2.92 -4.54 -5.89
CA SER A 197 4.08 -5.10 -5.22
C SER A 197 4.51 -6.45 -5.81
N HIS A 198 3.55 -7.31 -6.14
CA HIS A 198 3.85 -8.55 -6.85
C HIS A 198 4.48 -8.27 -8.24
N HIS A 199 3.95 -7.29 -8.98
CA HIS A 199 4.52 -6.87 -10.27
C HIS A 199 5.97 -6.39 -10.15
N GLU A 200 6.29 -5.63 -9.10
CA GLU A 200 7.64 -5.10 -8.88
C GLU A 200 8.64 -6.14 -8.40
N THR A 201 8.18 -7.16 -7.67
CA THR A 201 9.03 -8.25 -7.15
C THR A 201 9.25 -9.36 -8.17
N HIS A 202 8.33 -9.52 -9.14
CA HIS A 202 8.40 -10.55 -10.18
C HIS A 202 8.36 -9.90 -11.57
N PRO A 203 9.39 -9.12 -11.95
CA PRO A 203 9.49 -8.61 -13.31
C PRO A 203 9.67 -9.81 -14.23
N SER A 204 8.64 -10.11 -14.99
CA SER A 204 8.67 -11.07 -16.10
C SER A 204 9.91 -10.84 -16.96
N VAL A 205 10.75 -11.87 -17.05
CA VAL A 205 11.88 -11.94 -17.98
C VAL A 205 11.30 -11.73 -19.38
N SER A 206 11.73 -10.68 -20.09
CA SER A 206 11.40 -10.58 -21.51
C SER A 206 12.07 -11.75 -22.23
N PRO A 207 11.36 -12.51 -23.09
CA PRO A 207 12.05 -13.41 -23.99
C PRO A 207 12.96 -12.55 -24.87
N ALA A 208 14.25 -12.89 -24.86
CA ALA A 208 15.26 -12.32 -25.75
C ALA A 208 14.97 -12.69 -27.22
#